data_AF-A0A7X8DAH4-F1
#
_entry.id   AF-A0A7X8DAH4-F1
#
_cell.length_a   1.000
_cell.length_b   1.000
_cell.length_c   1.000
_cell.angle_alpha   90.00
_cell.angle_beta   90.00
_cell.angle_gamma   90.00
#
_symmetry.space_group_name_H-M   'P 1'
#
loop_
_entity.id
_entity.type
_entity.pdbx_description
1 polymer ?
#
loop_
_entity_poly.entity_id
_entity_poly.type
_entity_poly.pdbx_seq_one_letter_code
_entity_poly.pdbx_strand_id
1 'polypeptide(L)'
;MMIPELLESKKMTLYKLSKNSGVPYTTVNDIYHGRTSLDKCTAETVYRLSKELGLSMEELLAPYLRERANFELYKSNICHRLKELGDIDFIIKTLQKDDIGKLYRRKWYPESLYLLAMLDYISRENDVPLCTKYEALRSVKLEETLYPASVLAMVMVSGEEKIKEDALSQSIPEFLRHNIVESEVRNVI
;
A
#
# COMPACT_ATOMS: atom_id res chain seq x y z
N MET A 1 7.02 -9.14 7.74
CA MET A 1 6.55 -7.95 8.49
C MET A 1 7.71 -7.00 8.61
N MET A 2 7.49 -5.69 8.48
CA MET A 2 8.55 -4.70 8.70
C MET A 2 8.83 -4.54 10.20
N ILE A 3 9.96 -3.92 10.56
CA ILE A 3 10.35 -3.67 11.96
C ILE A 3 9.21 -3.07 12.82
N PRO A 4 8.45 -2.05 12.36
CA PRO A 4 7.35 -1.51 13.18
C PRO A 4 6.29 -2.55 13.56
N GLU A 5 5.91 -3.38 12.59
CA GLU A 5 4.88 -4.42 12.76
C GLU A 5 5.38 -5.54 13.67
N LEU A 6 6.67 -5.88 13.58
CA LEU A 6 7.31 -6.85 14.46
C LEU A 6 7.35 -6.36 15.91
N LEU A 7 7.66 -5.08 16.12
CA LEU A 7 7.66 -4.47 17.45
C LEU A 7 6.27 -4.43 18.08
N GLU A 8 5.25 -4.06 17.31
CA GLU A 8 3.85 -4.08 17.77
C GLU A 8 3.41 -5.51 18.15
N SER A 9 3.66 -6.49 17.28
CA SER A 9 3.26 -7.88 17.52
C SER A 9 3.94 -8.49 18.75
N LYS A 10 5.19 -8.10 19.03
CA LYS A 10 5.96 -8.58 20.18
C LYS A 10 5.82 -7.69 21.42
N LYS A 11 5.00 -6.63 21.37
CA LYS A 11 4.89 -5.61 22.44
C LYS A 11 6.26 -5.11 22.91
N MET A 12 7.15 -4.86 21.95
CA MET A 12 8.55 -4.48 22.17
C MET A 12 8.76 -3.02 21.79
N THR A 13 9.51 -2.27 22.62
CA THR A 13 9.86 -0.88 22.31
C THR A 13 11.15 -0.79 21.48
N LEU A 14 11.33 0.32 20.76
CA LEU A 14 12.58 0.61 20.03
C LEU A 14 13.81 0.56 20.94
N TYR A 15 13.68 1.14 22.13
CA TYR A 15 14.74 1.11 23.13
C TYR A 15 15.12 -0.33 23.52
N LYS A 16 14.13 -1.19 23.75
CA LYS A 16 14.36 -2.60 24.12
C LYS A 16 15.04 -3.36 22.99
N LEU A 17 14.59 -3.17 21.74
CA LEU A 17 15.22 -3.77 20.56
C LEU A 17 16.68 -3.34 20.43
N SER A 18 16.97 -2.03 20.54
CA SER A 18 18.33 -1.50 20.48
C SER A 18 19.21 -2.07 21.60
N LYS A 19 18.74 -2.01 22.85
CA LYS A 19 19.50 -2.48 24.01
C LYS A 19 19.85 -3.97 23.92
N ASN A 20 18.89 -4.79 23.52
CA ASN A 20 19.07 -6.25 23.52
C ASN A 20 19.84 -6.75 22.29
N SER A 21 19.61 -6.15 21.11
CA SER A 21 20.36 -6.51 19.90
C SER A 21 21.78 -5.96 19.89
N GLY A 22 22.09 -4.96 20.72
CA GLY A 22 23.36 -4.25 20.69
C GLY A 22 23.54 -3.38 19.44
N VAL A 23 22.45 -3.08 18.72
CA VAL A 23 22.44 -2.15 17.59
C VAL A 23 22.16 -0.73 18.12
N PRO A 24 22.90 0.31 17.68
CA PRO A 24 22.69 1.68 18.14
C PRO A 24 21.24 2.13 17.99
N TYR A 25 20.73 2.85 19.00
CA TYR A 25 19.36 3.33 19.01
C TYR A 25 19.03 4.17 17.78
N THR A 26 19.98 5.00 17.35
CA THR A 26 19.86 5.82 16.13
C THR A 26 19.59 4.97 14.90
N THR A 27 20.36 3.90 14.69
CA THR A 27 20.17 2.96 13.59
C THR A 27 18.80 2.28 13.64
N VAL A 28 18.40 1.76 14.82
CA VAL A 28 17.08 1.11 14.98
C VAL A 28 15.94 2.11 14.73
N ASN A 29 16.10 3.34 15.22
CA ASN A 29 15.14 4.43 15.03
C ASN A 29 15.02 4.84 13.56
N ASP A 30 16.13 4.88 12.82
CA ASP A 30 16.15 5.19 11.40
C ASP A 30 15.49 4.09 10.56
N ILE A 31 15.72 2.83 10.91
CA ILE A 31 15.04 1.69 10.26
C ILE A 31 13.54 1.73 10.53
N TYR A 32 13.13 1.99 11.77
CA TYR A 32 11.72 2.04 12.15
C TYR A 32 10.93 3.12 11.41
N HIS A 33 11.51 4.32 11.25
CA HIS A 33 10.87 5.43 10.53
C HIS A 33 11.10 5.39 9.01
N GLY A 34 11.83 4.38 8.51
CA GLY A 34 12.18 4.22 7.11
C GLY A 34 13.11 5.31 6.57
N ARG A 35 13.95 5.91 7.43
CA ARG A 35 15.06 6.79 7.02
C ARG A 35 16.22 6.00 6.43
N THR A 36 16.41 4.77 6.90
CA THR A 36 17.33 3.78 6.33
C THR A 36 16.58 2.48 6.10
N SER A 37 16.87 1.80 4.99
CA SER A 37 16.29 0.50 4.69
C SER A 37 17.17 -0.63 5.23
N LEU A 38 16.56 -1.69 5.74
CA LEU A 38 17.29 -2.76 6.43
C LEU A 38 18.22 -3.55 5.51
N ASP A 39 17.87 -3.68 4.23
CA ASP A 39 18.69 -4.28 3.16
C ASP A 39 19.99 -3.48 2.88
N LYS A 40 20.05 -2.22 3.29
CA LYS A 40 21.24 -1.37 3.17
C LYS A 40 22.12 -1.40 4.42
N CYS A 41 21.68 -2.07 5.49
CA CYS A 41 22.47 -2.21 6.70
C CYS A 41 23.54 -3.30 6.55
N THR A 42 24.55 -3.27 7.42
CA THR A 42 25.56 -4.32 7.45
C THR A 42 24.93 -5.68 7.79
N ALA A 43 25.49 -6.76 7.26
CA ALA A 43 25.05 -8.11 7.58
C ALA A 43 25.04 -8.38 9.10
N GLU A 44 26.00 -7.82 9.83
CA GLU A 44 26.05 -7.88 11.29
C GLU A 44 24.83 -7.22 11.96
N THR A 45 24.42 -6.04 11.47
CA THR A 45 23.23 -5.35 12.00
C THR A 45 21.97 -6.19 11.77
N VAL A 46 21.80 -6.71 10.55
CA VAL A 46 20.66 -7.57 10.20
C VAL A 46 20.67 -8.83 11.05
N TYR A 47 21.83 -9.48 11.23
CA TYR A 47 21.98 -10.66 12.08
C TYR A 47 21.58 -10.38 13.53
N ARG A 48 22.10 -9.32 14.14
CA ARG A 48 21.80 -8.92 15.52
C ARG A 48 20.31 -8.64 15.73
N LEU A 49 19.67 -7.92 14.80
CA LEU A 49 18.23 -7.65 14.85
C LEU A 49 17.41 -8.93 14.66
N SER A 50 17.79 -9.78 13.69
CA SER A 50 17.10 -11.05 13.42
C SER A 50 17.11 -11.97 14.63
N LYS A 51 18.26 -12.07 15.32
CA LYS A 51 18.42 -12.86 16.54
C LYS A 51 17.51 -12.36 17.68
N GLU A 52 17.47 -11.06 17.93
CA GLU A 52 16.60 -10.50 18.96
C GLU A 52 15.11 -10.64 18.61
N LEU A 53 14.78 -10.55 17.32
CA LEU A 53 13.40 -10.70 16.84
C LEU A 53 12.99 -12.17 16.67
N GLY A 54 13.91 -13.13 16.83
CA GLY A 54 13.63 -14.56 16.66
C GLY A 54 13.17 -14.91 15.24
N LEU A 55 13.79 -14.28 14.24
CA LEU A 55 13.55 -14.52 12.80
C LEU A 55 14.87 -14.90 12.14
N SER A 56 14.80 -15.63 11.03
CA SER A 56 15.96 -15.72 10.15
C SER A 56 16.25 -14.37 9.47
N MET A 57 17.49 -14.16 9.02
CA MET A 57 17.85 -12.96 8.26
C MET A 57 17.02 -12.83 6.99
N GLU A 58 16.72 -13.95 6.33
CA GLU A 58 15.88 -14.00 5.12
C GLU A 58 14.45 -13.51 5.40
N GLU A 59 13.79 -14.05 6.42
CA GLU A 59 12.43 -13.63 6.80
C GLU A 59 12.37 -12.15 7.18
N LEU A 60 13.42 -11.66 7.84
CA LEU A 60 13.54 -10.27 8.24
C LEU A 60 13.76 -9.34 7.03
N LEU A 61 14.53 -9.77 6.02
CA LEU A 61 14.85 -8.99 4.83
C LEU A 61 13.80 -9.08 3.71
N ALA A 62 13.07 -10.19 3.59
CA ALA A 62 12.10 -10.42 2.52
C ALA A 62 11.11 -9.24 2.28
N PRO A 63 10.59 -8.54 3.32
CA PRO A 63 9.75 -7.37 3.14
C PRO A 63 10.41 -6.18 2.43
N TYR A 64 11.73 -6.04 2.58
CA TYR A 64 12.57 -4.94 2.09
C TYR A 64 13.14 -5.21 0.70
N LEU A 65 13.31 -6.49 0.36
CA LEU A 65 13.76 -6.93 -0.97
C LEU A 65 12.61 -7.01 -1.99
N ARG A 66 11.36 -6.82 -1.55
CA ARG A 66 10.20 -6.89 -2.44
C ARG A 66 10.18 -5.67 -3.36
N GLU A 67 10.34 -5.92 -4.66
CA GLU A 67 10.19 -4.87 -5.67
C GLU A 67 8.77 -4.30 -5.67
N ARG A 68 8.69 -2.97 -5.76
CA ARG A 68 7.43 -2.26 -5.94
C ARG A 68 7.04 -2.39 -7.40
N ALA A 69 5.95 -3.10 -7.67
CA ALA A 69 5.40 -3.19 -9.01
C ALA A 69 5.03 -1.80 -9.54
N ASN A 70 5.06 -1.64 -10.87
CA ASN A 70 4.48 -0.46 -11.50
C ASN A 70 3.01 -0.32 -11.08
N PHE A 71 2.56 0.91 -10.86
CA PHE A 71 1.21 1.17 -10.38
C PHE A 71 0.11 0.65 -11.33
N GLU A 72 0.29 0.73 -12.65
CA GLU A 72 -0.66 0.18 -13.62
C GLU A 72 -0.77 -1.35 -13.51
N LEU A 73 0.38 -2.03 -13.35
CA LEU A 73 0.40 -3.48 -13.12
C LEU A 73 -0.28 -3.83 -11.78
N TYR A 74 -0.09 -3.00 -10.76
CA TYR A 74 -0.79 -3.17 -9.48
C TYR A 74 -2.31 -3.07 -9.64
N LYS A 75 -2.81 -2.03 -10.33
CA LYS A 75 -4.24 -1.85 -10.60
C LYS A 75 -4.82 -3.07 -11.32
N SER A 76 -4.19 -3.49 -12.42
CA SER A 76 -4.58 -4.69 -13.17
C SER A 76 -4.66 -5.93 -12.29
N ASN A 77 -3.65 -6.18 -11.45
CA ASN A 77 -3.65 -7.31 -10.52
C ASN A 77 -4.80 -7.26 -9.50
N ILE A 78 -5.16 -6.08 -8.99
CA ILE A 78 -6.29 -5.93 -8.07
C ILE A 78 -7.62 -6.23 -8.78
N CYS A 79 -7.80 -5.75 -10.01
CA CYS A 79 -9.02 -6.02 -10.78
C CYS A 79 -9.14 -7.50 -11.17
N HIS A 80 -8.05 -8.17 -11.56
CA HIS A 80 -8.05 -9.63 -11.77
C HIS A 80 -8.40 -10.37 -10.47
N ARG A 81 -7.82 -9.96 -9.34
CA ARG A 81 -8.14 -10.53 -8.03
C ARG A 81 -9.61 -10.35 -7.67
N LEU A 82 -10.21 -9.20 -7.98
CA LEU A 82 -11.65 -8.96 -7.79
C LEU A 82 -12.48 -9.91 -8.66
N LYS A 83 -12.13 -10.05 -9.94
CA LYS A 83 -12.83 -10.93 -10.89
C LYS A 83 -12.77 -12.40 -10.49
N GLU A 84 -11.62 -12.87 -9.99
CA GLU A 84 -11.43 -14.26 -9.57
C GLU A 84 -12.13 -14.60 -8.25
N LEU A 85 -12.12 -13.67 -7.28
CA LEU A 85 -12.71 -13.90 -5.96
C LEU A 85 -14.21 -13.61 -5.93
N GLY A 86 -14.67 -12.67 -6.75
CA GLY A 86 -15.96 -12.02 -6.56
C GLY A 86 -15.95 -11.02 -5.40
N ASP A 87 -17.01 -10.23 -5.35
CA ASP A 87 -17.11 -9.02 -4.52
C ASP A 87 -16.98 -9.31 -3.02
N ILE A 88 -17.77 -10.25 -2.49
CA ILE A 88 -17.83 -10.56 -1.05
C ILE A 88 -16.51 -11.15 -0.54
N ASP A 89 -15.95 -12.13 -1.25
CA ASP A 89 -14.68 -12.76 -0.87
C ASP A 89 -13.51 -11.79 -0.98
N PHE A 90 -13.55 -10.88 -1.95
CA PHE A 90 -12.56 -9.81 -2.05
C PHE A 90 -12.61 -8.89 -0.81
N ILE A 91 -13.80 -8.48 -0.38
CA ILE A 91 -13.99 -7.66 0.84
C ILE A 91 -13.42 -8.41 2.05
N ILE A 92 -13.86 -9.65 2.29
CA ILE A 92 -13.46 -10.45 3.45
C ILE A 92 -11.93 -10.62 3.49
N LYS A 93 -11.32 -11.05 2.38
CA LYS A 93 -9.87 -11.30 2.32
C LYS A 93 -9.07 -10.02 2.49
N THR A 94 -9.53 -8.89 1.94
CA THR A 94 -8.85 -7.59 2.06
C THR A 94 -8.87 -7.11 3.52
N LEU A 95 -10.01 -7.22 4.20
CA LEU A 95 -10.17 -6.84 5.61
C LEU A 95 -9.33 -7.73 6.55
N GLN A 96 -9.35 -9.06 6.33
CA GLN A 96 -8.60 -10.01 7.15
C GLN A 96 -7.09 -9.81 7.06
N LYS A 97 -6.56 -9.53 5.86
CA LYS A 97 -5.12 -9.38 5.66
C LYS A 97 -4.58 -8.01 6.09
N ASP A 98 -5.44 -7.00 6.21
CA ASP A 98 -5.04 -5.61 6.46
C ASP A 98 -4.01 -5.09 5.45
N ASP A 99 -4.18 -5.46 4.18
CA ASP A 99 -3.23 -5.07 3.13
C ASP A 99 -3.17 -3.54 2.96
N ILE A 100 -4.30 -2.84 3.12
CA ILE A 100 -4.38 -1.37 3.07
C ILE A 100 -3.45 -0.75 4.14
N GLY A 101 -3.58 -1.15 5.40
CA GLY A 101 -2.73 -0.62 6.48
C GLY A 101 -1.25 -0.93 6.28
N LYS A 102 -0.92 -2.11 5.75
CA LYS A 102 0.46 -2.51 5.43
C LYS A 102 1.07 -1.65 4.33
N LEU A 103 0.30 -1.36 3.27
CA LEU A 103 0.73 -0.49 2.17
C LEU A 103 0.93 0.95 2.66
N TYR A 104 0.03 1.45 3.50
CA TYR A 104 0.14 2.80 4.07
C TYR A 104 1.39 2.96 4.93
N ARG A 105 1.66 2.02 5.84
CA ARG A 105 2.88 2.05 6.69
C ARG A 105 4.18 1.95 5.88
N ARG A 106 4.14 1.27 4.73
CA ARG A 106 5.25 1.22 3.75
C ARG A 106 5.44 2.52 2.97
N LYS A 107 4.55 3.51 3.15
CA LYS A 107 4.47 4.74 2.34
C LYS A 107 4.16 4.48 0.86
N TRP A 108 3.54 3.33 0.56
CA TRP A 108 3.02 3.01 -0.77
C TRP A 108 1.59 3.56 -0.87
N TYR A 109 1.49 4.89 -0.82
CA TYR A 109 0.22 5.60 -0.71
C TYR A 109 -0.70 5.39 -1.91
N PRO A 110 -0.23 5.46 -3.18
CA PRO A 110 -1.08 5.19 -4.33
C PRO A 110 -1.76 3.82 -4.26
N GLU A 111 -1.01 2.76 -3.97
CA GLU A 111 -1.51 1.40 -3.87
C GLU A 111 -2.45 1.22 -2.68
N SER A 112 -2.11 1.82 -1.54
CA SER A 112 -2.94 1.80 -0.34
C SER A 112 -4.30 2.46 -0.59
N LEU A 113 -4.31 3.65 -1.17
CA LEU A 113 -5.53 4.42 -1.40
C LEU A 113 -6.34 3.84 -2.56
N TYR A 114 -5.70 3.28 -3.58
CA TYR A 114 -6.38 2.54 -4.65
C TYR A 114 -7.11 1.32 -4.10
N LEU A 115 -6.47 0.52 -3.24
CA LEU A 115 -7.11 -0.65 -2.66
C LEU A 115 -8.25 -0.28 -1.70
N LEU A 116 -8.11 0.82 -0.97
CA LEU A 116 -9.20 1.36 -0.14
C LEU A 116 -10.38 1.84 -1.00
N ALA A 117 -10.13 2.60 -2.06
CA ALA A 117 -11.15 3.04 -3.00
C ALA A 117 -11.88 1.86 -3.64
N MET A 118 -11.13 0.82 -4.05
CA MET A 118 -11.69 -0.41 -4.59
C MET A 118 -12.59 -1.12 -3.56
N LEU A 119 -12.12 -1.24 -2.31
CA LEU A 119 -12.90 -1.84 -1.23
C LEU A 119 -14.20 -1.07 -0.96
N ASP A 120 -14.12 0.26 -0.88
CA ASP A 120 -15.27 1.13 -0.63
C ASP A 120 -16.26 1.09 -1.82
N TYR A 121 -15.75 1.07 -3.06
CA TYR A 121 -16.56 0.92 -4.27
C TYR A 121 -17.34 -0.40 -4.25
N ILE A 122 -16.66 -1.54 -4.06
CA ILE A 122 -17.33 -2.84 -4.01
C ILE A 122 -18.33 -2.91 -2.86
N SER A 123 -18.00 -2.31 -1.71
CA SER A 123 -18.89 -2.27 -0.55
C SER A 123 -20.18 -1.50 -0.89
N ARG A 124 -20.08 -0.36 -1.58
CA ARG A 124 -21.26 0.39 -2.07
C ARG A 124 -22.09 -0.44 -3.04
N GLU A 125 -21.47 -1.09 -4.02
CA GLU A 125 -22.18 -1.91 -5.01
C GLU A 125 -22.91 -3.12 -4.41
N ASN A 126 -22.52 -3.55 -3.20
CA ASN A 126 -23.09 -4.71 -2.51
C ASN A 126 -23.84 -4.35 -1.22
N ASP A 127 -24.13 -3.05 -0.99
CA ASP A 127 -24.79 -2.54 0.23
C ASP A 127 -24.13 -2.98 1.55
N VAL A 128 -22.80 -3.14 1.53
CA VAL A 128 -21.99 -3.53 2.69
C VAL A 128 -21.53 -2.27 3.45
N PRO A 129 -21.73 -2.20 4.79
CA PRO A 129 -21.22 -1.10 5.58
C PRO A 129 -19.70 -0.96 5.53
N LEU A 130 -19.22 0.28 5.44
CA LEU A 130 -17.80 0.58 5.39
C LEU A 130 -17.09 0.21 6.70
N CYS A 131 -15.89 -0.38 6.59
CA CYS A 131 -15.08 -0.73 7.76
C CYS A 131 -14.51 0.53 8.44
N THR A 132 -14.75 0.69 9.74
CA THR A 132 -14.31 1.84 10.55
C THR A 132 -12.80 1.94 10.71
N LYS A 133 -12.07 0.82 10.50
CA LYS A 133 -10.61 0.77 10.63
C LYS A 133 -9.88 1.75 9.70
N TYR A 134 -10.45 2.02 8.52
CA TYR A 134 -9.83 2.87 7.50
C TYR A 134 -10.40 4.28 7.44
N GLU A 135 -11.22 4.68 8.40
CA GLU A 135 -11.90 5.98 8.39
C GLU A 135 -10.91 7.15 8.30
N ALA A 136 -9.80 7.06 9.04
CA ALA A 136 -8.73 8.05 8.99
C ALA A 136 -8.05 8.14 7.61
N LEU A 137 -8.07 7.07 6.81
CA LEU A 137 -7.48 7.06 5.46
C LEU A 137 -8.44 7.63 4.41
N ARG A 138 -9.75 7.59 4.65
CA ARG A 138 -10.77 8.11 3.71
C ARG A 138 -10.71 9.63 3.52
N SER A 139 -10.14 10.36 4.48
CA SER A 139 -9.92 11.81 4.40
C SER A 139 -8.58 12.20 3.77
N VAL A 140 -7.71 11.23 3.49
CA VAL A 140 -6.39 11.46 2.89
C VAL A 140 -6.51 11.49 1.37
N LYS A 141 -5.75 12.35 0.70
CA LYS A 141 -5.65 12.39 -0.77
C LYS A 141 -4.20 12.53 -1.21
N LEU A 142 -3.89 12.07 -2.42
CA LEU A 142 -2.58 12.28 -3.02
C LEU A 142 -2.41 13.77 -3.39
N GLU A 143 -1.17 14.26 -3.37
CA GLU A 143 -0.85 15.63 -3.76
C GLU A 143 -1.12 15.87 -5.25
N GLU A 144 -0.70 14.92 -6.09
CA GLU A 144 -0.92 14.93 -7.52
C GLU A 144 -2.04 13.96 -7.92
N THR A 145 -2.80 14.35 -8.96
CA THR A 145 -3.82 13.48 -9.55
C THR A 145 -3.18 12.43 -10.44
N LEU A 146 -3.44 11.16 -10.13
CA LEU A 146 -2.97 10.03 -10.91
C LEU A 146 -3.95 9.71 -12.03
N TYR A 147 -3.50 9.94 -13.27
CA TYR A 147 -4.24 9.57 -14.47
C TYR A 147 -3.78 8.21 -15.01
N PRO A 148 -4.67 7.42 -15.63
CA PRO A 148 -4.28 6.22 -16.35
C PRO A 148 -3.28 6.51 -17.46
N ALA A 149 -2.36 5.59 -17.70
CA ALA A 149 -1.35 5.71 -18.75
C ALA A 149 -1.97 5.97 -20.15
N SER A 150 -3.13 5.38 -20.43
CA SER A 150 -3.88 5.60 -21.69
C SER A 150 -4.31 7.06 -21.87
N VAL A 151 -4.82 7.69 -20.82
CA VAL A 151 -5.23 9.12 -20.83
C VAL A 151 -4.03 10.01 -21.06
N LEU A 152 -2.92 9.76 -20.35
CA LEU A 152 -1.69 10.54 -20.53
C LEU A 152 -1.12 10.40 -21.94
N ALA A 153 -1.12 9.19 -22.51
CA ALA A 153 -0.68 8.96 -23.88
C ALA A 153 -1.56 9.70 -24.90
N MET A 154 -2.88 9.69 -24.73
CA MET A 154 -3.79 10.42 -25.61
C MET A 154 -3.57 11.94 -25.55
N VAL A 155 -3.35 12.51 -24.36
CA VAL A 155 -3.03 13.94 -24.21
C VAL A 155 -1.69 14.28 -24.88
N MET A 156 -0.68 13.42 -24.75
CA MET A 156 0.62 13.64 -25.41
C MET A 156 0.51 13.67 -26.94
N VAL A 157 -0.37 12.86 -27.52
CA VAL A 157 -0.55 12.77 -28.98
C VAL A 157 -1.45 13.88 -29.52
N SER A 158 -2.55 14.19 -28.83
CA SER A 158 -3.56 15.16 -29.29
C SER A 158 -3.26 16.60 -28.86
N GLY A 159 -2.56 16.80 -27.74
CA GLY A 159 -2.38 18.11 -27.11
C GLY A 159 -3.63 18.66 -26.43
N GLU A 160 -4.73 17.91 -26.38
CA GLU A 160 -6.01 18.38 -25.86
C GLU A 160 -6.14 18.10 -24.36
N GLU A 161 -6.16 19.15 -23.54
CA GLU A 161 -6.37 19.01 -22.09
C GLU A 161 -7.77 18.54 -21.72
N LYS A 162 -8.75 18.73 -22.61
CA LYS A 162 -10.14 18.28 -22.44
C LYS A 162 -10.25 16.78 -22.13
N ILE A 163 -9.32 15.97 -22.65
CA ILE A 163 -9.26 14.53 -22.39
C ILE A 163 -9.09 14.23 -20.88
N LYS A 164 -8.36 15.09 -20.13
CA LYS A 164 -8.24 14.96 -18.68
C LYS A 164 -9.53 15.32 -17.95
N GLU A 165 -10.22 16.37 -18.40
CA GLU A 165 -11.50 16.79 -17.83
C GLU A 165 -12.58 15.72 -18.03
N ASP A 166 -12.63 15.15 -19.24
CA ASP A 166 -13.55 14.06 -19.58
C ASP A 166 -13.26 12.83 -18.69
N ALA A 167 -11.99 12.46 -18.54
CA ALA A 167 -11.58 11.34 -17.67
C ALA A 167 -11.93 11.58 -16.19
N LEU A 168 -11.80 12.81 -15.69
CA LEU A 168 -12.20 13.16 -14.33
C LEU A 168 -13.71 13.02 -14.13
N SER A 169 -14.51 13.46 -15.12
CA SER A 169 -15.97 13.40 -15.03
C SER A 169 -16.53 11.98 -15.01
N GLN A 170 -15.82 11.04 -15.63
CA GLN A 170 -16.19 9.62 -15.70
C GLN A 170 -15.60 8.79 -14.57
N SER A 171 -14.78 9.39 -13.70
CA SER A 171 -14.09 8.66 -12.64
C SER A 171 -15.05 8.22 -11.54
N ILE A 172 -14.82 7.01 -11.04
CA ILE A 172 -15.54 6.46 -9.90
C ILE A 172 -15.27 7.34 -8.65
N PRO A 173 -16.31 7.78 -7.92
CA PRO A 173 -16.18 8.74 -6.82
C PRO A 173 -15.21 8.32 -5.71
N GLU A 174 -15.15 7.03 -5.40
CA GLU A 174 -14.28 6.46 -4.37
C GLU A 174 -12.79 6.62 -4.70
N PHE A 175 -12.42 6.48 -5.97
CA PHE A 175 -11.04 6.67 -6.42
C PHE A 175 -10.71 8.16 -6.54
N LEU A 176 -11.65 8.94 -7.09
CA LEU A 176 -11.47 10.38 -7.27
C LEU A 176 -11.26 11.12 -5.94
N ARG A 177 -11.90 10.64 -4.86
CA ARG A 177 -11.66 11.15 -3.49
C ARG A 177 -10.19 11.16 -3.10
N HIS A 178 -9.43 10.20 -3.60
CA HIS A 178 -8.00 10.04 -3.32
C HIS A 178 -7.09 10.64 -4.39
N ASN A 179 -7.65 11.44 -5.32
CA ASN A 179 -6.96 11.96 -6.50
C ASN A 179 -6.47 10.85 -7.45
N ILE A 180 -7.22 9.75 -7.56
CA ILE A 180 -6.93 8.68 -8.52
C ILE A 180 -8.06 8.63 -9.54
N VAL A 181 -7.72 8.78 -10.82
CA VAL A 181 -8.68 8.70 -11.92
C VAL A 181 -8.79 7.25 -12.35
N GLU A 182 -9.97 6.68 -12.15
CA GLU A 182 -10.30 5.33 -12.54
C GLU A 182 -11.78 5.27 -12.92
N SER A 183 -12.09 4.92 -14.16
CA SER A 183 -13.46 4.88 -14.68
C SER A 183 -14.02 3.45 -14.77
N GLU A 184 -13.15 2.44 -14.94
CA GLU A 184 -13.57 1.05 -15.09
C GLU A 184 -12.70 0.08 -14.29
N VAL A 185 -13.34 -0.72 -13.43
CA VAL A 185 -12.66 -1.72 -12.60
C VAL A 185 -13.13 -3.16 -12.84
N ARG A 186 -14.27 -3.35 -13.55
CA ARG A 186 -14.85 -4.68 -13.82
C ARG A 186 -14.52 -5.24 -15.22
N ASN A 187 -14.32 -4.37 -16.22
CA ASN A 187 -14.01 -4.80 -17.59
C ASN A 187 -12.49 -4.76 -17.84
N VAL A 188 -11.76 -5.67 -17.22
CA VAL A 188 -10.35 -5.88 -17.60
C VAL A 188 -10.32 -6.92 -18.72
N ILE A 189 -9.89 -6.48 -19.90
CA ILE A 189 -9.67 -7.29 -21.11
C ILE A 189 -8.37 -8.07 -20.95
#